data_AF-A0A163Z577-F1
#
_entry.id   AF-A0A163Z577-F1
#
_cell.length_a   1.000
_cell.length_b   1.000
_cell.length_c   1.000
_cell.angle_alpha   90.00
_cell.angle_beta   90.00
_cell.angle_gamma   90.00
#
_symmetry.space_group_name_H-M   'P 1'
#
loop_
_entity.id
_entity.type
_entity.pdbx_description
1 polymer ?
#
loop_
_entity_poly.entity_id
_entity_poly.type
_entity_poly.pdbx_seq_one_letter_code
_entity_poly.pdbx_strand_id
1 'polypeptide(L)'
;MSKKDLFTALLKLIGFYTFFTYLVSLLNTVFYTIVQDGTSLSEQKIEIGYYLIFIVCSLVLMLFAEKIVGVFRLNKGYERDFIALDNMKNVDIVKVGIFILGIILVASNLSYVILWIIQRFATAVRNGNMLPFDIYSSFTAFANLILGFLMITNFGRIAKWFVKWNKEEE
;
A
#
# COMPACT_ATOMS: atom_id res chain seq x y z
N MET A 1 7.03 24.90 2.10
CA MET A 1 7.51 23.56 2.50
C MET A 1 9.00 23.49 2.22
N SER A 2 9.81 22.95 3.14
CA SER A 2 11.21 22.67 2.81
C SER A 2 11.27 21.44 1.92
N LYS A 3 12.28 21.33 1.04
CA LYS A 3 12.48 20.10 0.25
C LYS A 3 12.67 18.87 1.16
N LYS A 4 13.25 19.06 2.36
CA LYS A 4 13.36 18.02 3.40
C LYS A 4 11.98 17.47 3.79
N ASP A 5 11.02 18.35 4.07
CA ASP A 5 9.67 17.95 4.46
C ASP A 5 9.00 17.15 3.34
N LEU A 6 9.25 17.51 2.09
CA LEU A 6 8.69 16.84 0.92
C LEU A 6 9.25 15.41 0.79
N PHE A 7 10.56 15.23 0.95
CA PHE A 7 11.17 13.90 0.98
C PHE A 7 10.66 13.07 2.17
N THR A 8 10.50 13.68 3.35
CA THR A 8 9.90 13.01 4.51
C THR A 8 8.49 12.53 4.20
N ALA A 9 7.65 13.42 3.67
CA ALA A 9 6.27 13.10 3.32
C ALA A 9 6.18 11.98 2.27
N LEU A 10 7.05 12.01 1.25
CA LEU A 10 7.13 10.96 0.24
C LEU A 10 7.56 9.61 0.83
N LEU A 11 8.57 9.58 1.70
CA LEU A 11 9.00 8.34 2.36
C LEU A 11 7.90 7.77 3.26
N LYS A 12 7.19 8.62 4.00
CA LYS A 12 6.04 8.22 4.80
C LYS A 12 4.92 7.63 3.92
N LEU A 13 4.65 8.23 2.76
CA LEU A 13 3.67 7.72 1.79
C LEU A 13 4.09 6.36 1.20
N ILE A 14 5.36 6.21 0.84
CA ILE A 14 5.90 4.95 0.33
C ILE A 14 5.77 3.87 1.40
N GLY A 15 6.21 4.16 2.64
CA GLY A 15 6.09 3.23 3.77
C GLY A 15 4.65 2.84 4.06
N PHE A 16 3.70 3.77 3.93
CA PHE A 16 2.27 3.49 4.10
C PHE A 16 1.72 2.54 3.04
N TYR A 17 2.03 2.84 1.78
CA TYR A 17 1.62 2.00 0.66
C TYR A 17 2.18 0.59 0.83
N THR A 18 3.50 0.47 1.06
CA THR A 18 4.14 -0.84 1.22
C THR A 18 3.62 -1.57 2.45
N PHE A 19 3.39 -0.88 3.56
CA PHE A 19 2.79 -1.48 4.77
C PHE A 19 1.48 -2.17 4.44
N PHE A 20 0.56 -1.47 3.78
CA PHE A 20 -0.74 -2.05 3.44
C PHE A 20 -0.64 -3.15 2.41
N THR A 21 0.21 -3.01 1.38
CA THR A 21 0.45 -4.08 0.40
C THR A 21 0.91 -5.36 1.09
N TYR A 22 1.93 -5.28 1.95
CA TYR A 22 2.46 -6.47 2.63
C TYR A 22 1.53 -7.00 3.72
N LEU A 23 0.74 -6.14 4.36
CA LEU A 23 -0.32 -6.56 5.28
C LEU A 23 -1.38 -7.39 4.55
N VAL A 24 -1.83 -6.93 3.38
CA VAL A 24 -2.78 -7.67 2.54
C VAL A 24 -2.19 -8.99 2.06
N SER A 25 -0.93 -9.00 1.61
CA SER A 25 -0.24 -10.22 1.22
C SER A 25 -0.14 -11.22 2.37
N LEU A 26 0.20 -10.76 3.58
CA LEU A 26 0.25 -11.61 4.77
C LEU A 26 -1.13 -12.22 5.09
N LEU A 27 -2.18 -11.39 5.08
CA LEU A 27 -3.56 -11.86 5.31
C LEU A 27 -3.97 -12.89 4.27
N ASN A 28 -3.60 -12.70 3.01
CA ASN A 28 -3.90 -13.66 1.96
C ASN A 28 -3.16 -14.99 2.13
N THR A 29 -1.87 -14.95 2.47
CA THR A 29 -1.11 -16.17 2.75
C THR A 29 -1.72 -16.94 3.91
N VAL A 30 -2.12 -16.26 5.00
CA VAL A 30 -2.83 -16.91 6.12
C VAL A 30 -4.18 -17.48 5.68
N PHE A 31 -4.95 -16.73 4.89
CA PHE A 31 -6.24 -17.20 4.35
C PHE A 31 -6.06 -18.47 3.51
N TYR A 32 -5.05 -18.48 2.63
CA TYR A 32 -4.71 -19.62 1.79
C TYR A 32 -4.31 -20.85 2.62
N THR A 33 -3.52 -20.66 3.69
CA THR A 33 -3.19 -21.75 4.63
C THR A 33 -4.43 -22.40 5.25
N ILE A 34 -5.44 -21.59 5.59
CA ILE A 34 -6.66 -22.06 6.27
C ILE A 34 -7.60 -22.76 5.28
N VAL A 35 -7.72 -22.22 4.06
CA VAL A 35 -8.69 -22.69 3.06
C VAL A 35 -8.19 -23.88 2.27
N GLN A 36 -6.89 -23.95 1.98
CA GLN A 36 -6.32 -25.04 1.21
C GLN A 36 -5.75 -26.11 2.12
N ASP A 37 -6.62 -27.07 2.46
CA ASP A 37 -6.23 -28.31 3.12
C ASP A 37 -5.14 -29.01 2.28
N GLY A 38 -3.91 -29.09 2.79
CA GLY A 38 -2.84 -29.88 2.19
C GLY A 38 -1.50 -29.16 1.96
N THR A 39 -1.42 -27.83 2.10
CA THR A 39 -0.10 -27.17 2.10
C THR A 39 0.53 -27.24 3.47
N SER A 40 1.74 -27.80 3.56
CA SER A 40 2.44 -27.94 4.83
C SER A 40 2.75 -26.55 5.41
N LEU A 41 2.41 -26.32 6.69
CA LEU A 41 2.78 -25.10 7.42
C LEU A 41 4.29 -24.80 7.34
N SER A 42 5.12 -25.82 7.08
CA SER A 42 6.56 -25.67 6.87
C SER A 42 6.93 -24.82 5.65
N GLU A 43 6.21 -24.95 4.53
CA GLU A 43 6.55 -24.24 3.28
C GLU A 43 6.17 -22.75 3.36
N GLN A 44 5.09 -22.41 4.05
CA GLN A 44 4.58 -21.04 4.14
C GLN A 44 5.22 -20.18 5.24
N LYS A 45 5.97 -20.79 6.18
CA LYS A 45 6.69 -20.06 7.24
C LYS A 45 7.68 -19.03 6.69
N ILE A 46 8.37 -19.37 5.60
CA ILE A 46 9.34 -18.48 4.97
C ILE A 46 8.64 -17.25 4.38
N GLU A 47 7.50 -17.48 3.72
CA GLU A 47 6.71 -16.41 3.10
C GLU A 47 6.09 -15.47 4.14
N ILE A 48 5.52 -16.04 5.22
CA ILE A 48 5.02 -15.27 6.36
C ILE A 48 6.14 -14.43 7.00
N GLY A 49 7.31 -15.03 7.21
CA GLY A 49 8.48 -14.33 7.74
C GLY A 49 8.94 -13.19 6.84
N TYR A 50 8.95 -13.41 5.52
CA TYR A 50 9.23 -12.39 4.53
C TYR A 50 8.26 -11.20 4.67
N TYR A 51 6.94 -11.43 4.68
CA TYR A 51 5.98 -10.33 4.81
C TYR A 51 6.09 -9.59 6.13
N LEU A 52 6.34 -10.28 7.24
CA LEU A 52 6.56 -9.64 8.53
C LEU A 52 7.77 -8.71 8.52
N ILE A 53 8.89 -9.14 7.93
CA ILE A 53 10.08 -8.28 7.78
C ILE A 53 9.73 -7.04 6.95
N PHE A 54 9.03 -7.20 5.83
CA PHE A 54 8.65 -6.07 4.98
C PHE A 54 7.65 -5.12 5.65
N ILE A 55 6.74 -5.63 6.48
CA ILE A 55 5.86 -4.81 7.32
C ILE A 55 6.70 -3.99 8.31
N VAL A 56 7.67 -4.61 8.98
CA VAL A 56 8.58 -3.91 9.89
C VAL A 56 9.39 -2.85 9.15
N CYS A 57 9.96 -3.16 7.99
CA CYS A 57 10.67 -2.19 7.15
C CYS A 57 9.77 -1.02 6.73
N SER A 58 8.52 -1.31 6.39
CA SER A 58 7.52 -0.29 6.01
C SER A 58 7.18 0.63 7.19
N LEU A 59 7.05 0.07 8.39
CA LEU A 59 6.88 0.84 9.63
C LEU A 59 8.11 1.70 9.92
N VAL A 60 9.32 1.17 9.72
CA VAL A 60 10.56 1.94 9.88
C VAL A 60 10.61 3.11 8.89
N LEU A 61 10.19 2.90 7.63
CA LEU A 61 10.09 3.97 6.64
C LEU A 61 9.09 5.05 7.07
N MET A 62 7.95 4.67 7.64
CA MET A 62 6.95 5.62 8.15
C MET A 62 7.42 6.38 9.39
N LEU A 63 7.95 5.67 10.39
CA LEU A 63 8.30 6.23 11.70
C LEU A 63 9.61 7.00 11.68
N PHE A 64 10.60 6.54 10.91
CA PHE A 64 11.93 7.14 10.88
C PHE A 64 12.23 7.90 9.59
N ALA A 65 11.20 8.26 8.82
CA ALA A 65 11.34 9.00 7.55
C ALA A 65 12.29 10.20 7.67
N GLU A 66 12.17 11.01 8.72
CA GLU A 66 13.03 12.19 8.90
C GLU A 66 14.50 11.84 9.11
N LYS A 67 14.78 10.81 9.92
CA LYS A 67 16.15 10.32 10.13
C LYS A 67 16.72 9.75 8.84
N ILE A 68 15.90 9.02 8.08
CA ILE A 68 16.30 8.46 6.78
C ILE A 68 16.67 9.59 5.82
N VAL A 69 15.83 10.64 5.69
CA VAL A 69 16.15 11.83 4.88
C VAL A 69 17.49 12.45 5.28
N GLY A 70 17.74 12.57 6.60
CA GLY A 70 18.99 13.11 7.12
C GLY A 70 20.21 12.24 6.87
N VAL A 71 20.11 10.92 7.11
CA VAL A 71 21.20 9.94 6.93
C VAL A 71 21.61 9.84 5.47
N PHE A 72 20.62 9.72 4.57
CA PHE A 72 20.87 9.67 3.13
C PHE A 72 21.18 11.05 2.54
N ARG A 73 21.19 12.10 3.36
CA ARG A 73 21.50 13.47 2.93
C ARG A 73 20.63 13.90 1.74
N LEU A 74 19.37 13.46 1.71
CA LEU A 74 18.43 13.78 0.63
C LEU A 74 18.12 15.28 0.55
N ASN A 75 18.41 16.02 1.63
CA ASN A 75 18.32 17.47 1.71
C ASN A 75 19.62 18.21 1.29
N LYS A 76 20.73 17.51 1.07
CA LYS A 76 22.03 18.13 0.82
C LYS A 76 22.06 18.82 -0.54
N GLY A 77 22.40 20.11 -0.55
CA GLY A 77 22.34 20.97 -1.74
C GLY A 77 20.99 21.70 -1.92
N TYR A 78 20.01 21.44 -1.04
CA TYR A 78 18.66 21.99 -1.12
C TYR A 78 18.21 22.66 0.19
N GLU A 79 19.14 22.92 1.10
CA GLU A 79 18.87 23.37 2.47
C GLU A 79 18.19 24.75 2.56
N ARG A 80 18.32 25.58 1.52
CA ARG A 80 17.70 26.91 1.44
C ARG A 80 16.59 27.01 0.39
N ASP A 81 16.32 25.92 -0.31
CA ASP A 81 15.33 25.90 -1.38
C ASP A 81 13.96 25.61 -0.80
N PHE A 82 13.19 26.69 -0.63
CA PHE A 82 11.78 26.59 -0.35
C PHE A 82 11.02 26.35 -1.64
N ILE A 83 10.19 25.31 -1.65
CA ILE A 83 9.19 25.16 -2.69
C ILE A 83 8.09 26.18 -2.37
N ALA A 84 8.13 27.32 -3.05
CA ALA A 84 7.05 28.30 -3.08
C ALA A 84 5.97 27.82 -4.06
N LEU A 85 5.25 26.76 -3.69
CA LEU A 85 3.96 26.47 -4.33
C LEU A 85 2.96 27.44 -3.73
N ASP A 86 2.65 28.49 -4.47
CA ASP A 86 1.68 29.49 -4.05
C ASP A 86 0.36 28.77 -3.68
N ASN A 87 -0.11 28.98 -2.45
CA ASN A 87 -1.30 28.36 -1.85
C ASN A 87 -1.36 26.83 -1.61
N MET A 88 -0.35 26.00 -1.92
CA MET A 88 -0.40 24.56 -1.58
C MET A 88 0.21 24.25 -0.20
N LYS A 89 -0.56 23.64 0.70
CA LYS A 89 -0.06 23.17 2.01
C LYS A 89 0.55 21.77 1.88
N ASN A 90 1.45 21.39 2.80
CA ASN A 90 2.03 20.03 2.86
C ASN A 90 0.95 18.93 2.85
N VAL A 91 -0.19 19.19 3.51
CA VAL A 91 -1.33 18.28 3.55
C VAL A 91 -1.88 18.02 2.14
N ASP A 92 -1.86 19.01 1.26
CA ASP A 92 -2.43 18.90 -0.09
C ASP A 92 -1.56 18.04 -1.01
N ILE A 93 -0.22 18.10 -0.85
CA ILE A 93 0.71 17.21 -1.57
C ILE A 93 0.50 15.76 -1.10
N VAL A 94 0.37 15.54 0.21
CA VAL A 94 0.11 14.21 0.77
C VAL A 94 -1.24 13.66 0.30
N LYS A 95 -2.28 14.50 0.24
CA LYS A 95 -3.60 14.14 -0.32
C LYS A 95 -3.49 13.65 -1.75
N VAL A 96 -2.76 14.39 -2.61
CA VAL A 96 -2.55 14.01 -4.00
C VAL A 96 -1.81 12.68 -4.09
N GLY A 97 -0.78 12.48 -3.27
CA GLY A 97 -0.05 11.21 -3.20
C GLY A 97 -0.95 10.02 -2.85
N ILE A 98 -1.76 10.14 -1.79
CA ILE A 98 -2.71 9.08 -1.37
C ILE A 98 -3.74 8.81 -2.46
N PHE A 99 -4.24 9.86 -3.10
CA PHE A 99 -5.21 9.75 -4.17
C PHE A 99 -4.63 9.01 -5.38
N ILE A 100 -3.42 9.36 -5.82
CA ILE A 100 -2.73 8.69 -6.94
C ILE A 100 -2.46 7.21 -6.59
N LEU A 101 -1.96 6.93 -5.39
CA LEU A 101 -1.72 5.55 -4.93
C LEU A 101 -3.00 4.72 -4.92
N GLY A 102 -4.10 5.31 -4.43
CA GLY A 102 -5.41 4.67 -4.44
C GLY A 102 -5.91 4.36 -5.85
N ILE A 103 -5.74 5.29 -6.79
CA ILE A 103 -6.09 5.07 -8.21
C ILE A 103 -5.26 3.95 -8.81
N ILE A 104 -3.95 3.92 -8.57
CA ILE A 104 -3.06 2.89 -9.09
C ILE A 104 -3.50 1.51 -8.60
N LEU A 105 -3.84 1.37 -7.32
CA LEU A 105 -4.35 0.11 -6.75
C LEU A 105 -5.67 -0.32 -7.40
N VAL A 106 -6.61 0.61 -7.59
CA VAL A 106 -7.87 0.28 -8.25
C VAL A 106 -7.63 -0.12 -9.70
N ALA A 107 -6.93 0.71 -10.47
CA ALA A 107 -6.71 0.50 -11.90
C ALA A 107 -5.96 -0.82 -12.20
N SER A 108 -4.96 -1.16 -11.37
CA SER A 108 -4.16 -2.38 -11.54
C SER A 108 -4.91 -3.68 -11.21
N ASN A 109 -5.95 -3.61 -10.37
CA ASN A 109 -6.66 -4.81 -9.89
C ASN A 109 -8.09 -4.93 -10.44
N LEU A 110 -8.67 -3.86 -10.95
CA LEU A 110 -10.06 -3.82 -11.42
C LEU A 110 -10.32 -4.82 -12.55
N SER A 111 -9.46 -4.84 -13.57
CA SER A 111 -9.60 -5.72 -14.73
C SER A 111 -9.54 -7.20 -14.32
N TYR A 112 -8.60 -7.55 -13.44
CA TYR A 112 -8.45 -8.90 -12.92
C TYR A 112 -9.71 -9.36 -12.18
N VAL A 113 -10.25 -8.53 -11.28
CA VAL A 113 -11.44 -8.88 -10.49
C VAL A 113 -12.68 -9.01 -11.37
N ILE A 114 -12.88 -8.13 -12.36
CA ILE A 114 -13.99 -8.25 -13.31
C ILE A 114 -13.90 -9.59 -14.06
N LEU A 115 -12.72 -9.93 -14.59
CA LEU A 115 -12.51 -11.17 -15.31
C LEU A 115 -12.76 -12.40 -14.42
N TRP A 116 -12.29 -12.35 -13.17
CA TRP A 116 -12.50 -13.41 -12.19
C TRP A 116 -13.99 -13.64 -11.90
N ILE A 117 -14.76 -12.56 -11.70
CA ILE A 117 -16.21 -12.64 -11.47
C ILE A 117 -16.91 -13.28 -12.68
N ILE A 118 -16.62 -12.80 -13.89
CA ILE A 118 -17.21 -13.31 -15.14
C ILE A 118 -16.95 -14.82 -15.28
N GLN A 119 -15.72 -15.27 -15.02
CA GLN A 119 -15.38 -16.67 -15.11
C GLN A 119 -16.06 -17.51 -14.03
N ARG A 120 -16.15 -17.03 -12.80
CA ARG A 120 -16.88 -17.74 -11.73
C ARG A 120 -18.35 -17.94 -12.09
N PHE A 121 -18.99 -16.93 -12.65
CA PHE A 121 -20.35 -17.06 -13.18
C PHE A 121 -20.42 -18.06 -14.35
N ALA A 122 -19.51 -17.97 -15.32
CA ALA A 122 -19.48 -18.87 -16.47
C ALA A 122 -19.30 -20.34 -16.06
N THR A 123 -18.40 -20.63 -15.12
CA THR A 123 -18.17 -21.98 -14.58
C THR A 123 -19.41 -22.50 -13.85
N ALA A 124 -20.06 -21.67 -13.03
CA ALA A 124 -21.26 -22.05 -12.30
C ALA A 124 -22.44 -22.38 -13.22
N VAL A 125 -22.59 -21.64 -14.33
CA VAL A 125 -23.67 -21.87 -15.31
C VAL A 125 -23.38 -23.05 -16.22
N ARG A 126 -22.14 -23.22 -16.68
CA ARG A 126 -21.79 -24.18 -17.74
C ARG A 126 -21.41 -25.57 -17.22
N ASN A 127 -21.32 -25.76 -15.90
CA ASN A 127 -20.88 -27.01 -15.25
C ASN A 127 -19.59 -27.59 -15.86
N GLY A 128 -18.74 -26.71 -16.41
CA GLY A 128 -17.57 -27.08 -17.19
C GLY A 128 -16.28 -26.84 -16.42
N ASN A 129 -15.30 -27.70 -16.64
CA ASN A 129 -13.93 -27.58 -16.12
C ASN A 129 -13.19 -26.44 -16.85
N MET A 130 -13.53 -25.18 -16.58
CA MET A 130 -12.63 -24.07 -16.89
C MET A 130 -11.46 -24.11 -15.92
N LEU A 131 -10.25 -23.79 -16.41
CA LEU A 131 -9.08 -23.62 -15.55
C LEU A 131 -9.42 -22.59 -14.47
N PRO A 132 -9.42 -22.99 -13.18
CA PRO A 132 -9.79 -22.08 -12.12
C PRO A 132 -8.74 -20.97 -12.03
N PHE A 133 -9.19 -19.71 -12.00
CA PHE A 133 -8.31 -18.64 -11.55
C PHE A 133 -7.89 -18.92 -10.11
N ASP A 134 -6.62 -18.62 -9.85
CA ASP A 134 -6.02 -18.79 -8.54
C ASP A 134 -6.78 -17.96 -7.48
N ILE A 135 -7.29 -18.66 -6.45
CA ILE A 135 -8.04 -18.07 -5.35
C ILE A 135 -7.16 -17.05 -4.62
N TYR A 136 -5.86 -17.35 -4.49
CA TYR A 136 -4.89 -16.48 -3.84
C TYR A 136 -4.80 -15.14 -4.58
N SER A 137 -4.46 -15.15 -5.87
CA SER A 137 -4.34 -13.94 -6.68
C SER A 137 -5.65 -13.11 -6.71
N SER A 138 -6.80 -13.78 -6.62
CA SER A 138 -8.12 -13.13 -6.65
C SER A 138 -8.47 -12.44 -5.35
N PHE A 139 -8.12 -13.04 -4.21
CA PHE A 139 -8.28 -12.40 -2.91
C PHE A 139 -7.37 -11.17 -2.80
N THR A 140 -6.09 -11.26 -3.20
CA THR A 140 -5.17 -10.11 -3.23
C THR A 140 -5.75 -8.98 -4.06
N ALA A 141 -6.23 -9.28 -5.28
CA ALA A 141 -6.77 -8.27 -6.18
C ALA A 141 -8.00 -7.57 -5.61
N PHE A 142 -8.89 -8.33 -4.97
CA PHE A 142 -10.08 -7.79 -4.31
C PHE A 142 -9.72 -6.92 -3.09
N ALA A 143 -8.79 -7.37 -2.25
CA ALA A 143 -8.32 -6.60 -1.11
C ALA A 143 -7.63 -5.30 -1.53
N ASN A 144 -6.82 -5.32 -2.60
CA ASN A 144 -6.21 -4.13 -3.18
C ASN A 144 -7.25 -3.15 -3.74
N LEU A 145 -8.35 -3.63 -4.34
CA LEU A 145 -9.46 -2.77 -4.77
C LEU A 145 -10.11 -2.07 -3.58
N ILE A 146 -10.42 -2.81 -2.51
CA ILE A 146 -11.01 -2.23 -1.29
C ILE A 146 -10.05 -1.19 -0.70
N LEU A 147 -8.77 -1.52 -0.60
CA LEU A 147 -7.76 -0.61 -0.08
C LEU A 147 -7.66 0.67 -0.92
N GLY A 148 -7.56 0.52 -2.25
CA GLY A 148 -7.48 1.64 -3.17
C GLY A 148 -8.73 2.52 -3.09
N PHE A 149 -9.91 1.92 -3.00
CA PHE A 149 -11.16 2.64 -2.80
C PHE A 149 -11.16 3.42 -1.48
N LEU A 150 -10.78 2.79 -0.36
CA LEU A 150 -10.69 3.46 0.94
C LEU A 150 -9.69 4.64 0.92
N MET A 151 -8.56 4.49 0.24
CA MET A 151 -7.58 5.56 0.05
C MET A 151 -8.18 6.71 -0.74
N ILE A 152 -8.87 6.44 -1.85
CA ILE A 152 -9.52 7.46 -2.68
C ILE A 152 -10.64 8.18 -1.94
N THR A 153 -11.46 7.48 -1.14
CA THR A 153 -12.58 8.12 -0.43
C THR A 153 -12.15 8.85 0.83
N ASN A 154 -11.08 8.40 1.50
CA ASN A 154 -10.63 8.95 2.78
C ASN A 154 -9.29 9.71 2.70
N PHE A 155 -8.78 10.01 1.50
CA PHE A 155 -7.49 10.68 1.28
C PHE A 155 -7.29 11.93 2.15
N GLY A 156 -8.34 12.74 2.33
CA GLY A 156 -8.27 13.94 3.18
C GLY A 156 -8.04 13.65 4.67
N ARG A 157 -8.62 12.55 5.19
CA ARG A 157 -8.43 12.12 6.59
C ARG A 157 -7.06 11.49 6.78
N ILE A 158 -6.66 10.61 5.86
CA ILE A 158 -5.36 9.93 5.87
C ILE A 158 -4.24 10.99 5.79
N ALA A 159 -4.36 11.98 4.91
CA ALA A 159 -3.36 13.05 4.78
C ALA A 159 -3.24 13.90 6.05
N LYS A 160 -4.37 14.24 6.69
CA LYS A 160 -4.35 14.97 7.98
C LYS A 160 -3.67 14.17 9.07
N TRP A 161 -3.93 12.86 9.14
CA TRP A 161 -3.26 11.96 10.08
C TRP A 161 -1.75 11.94 9.85
N PHE A 162 -1.30 11.82 8.60
CA PHE A 162 0.12 11.88 8.23
C PHE A 162 0.81 13.18 8.65
N VAL A 163 0.18 14.34 8.40
CA VAL A 163 0.79 15.64 8.73
C VAL A 163 0.72 15.94 10.23
N LYS A 164 -0.35 15.54 10.93
CA LYS A 164 -0.45 15.71 12.40
C LYS A 164 0.65 14.93 13.09
N TRP A 165 0.90 13.70 12.64
CA TRP A 165 1.95 12.86 13.19
C TRP A 165 3.35 13.48 13.04
N ASN A 166 3.57 14.26 11.98
CA ASN A 166 4.83 14.97 11.76
C ASN A 166 5.04 16.21 12.65
N LYS A 167 4.00 16.69 13.35
CA LYS A 167 4.09 17.85 14.26
C LYS A 167 4.17 17.46 15.73
N GLU A 168 3.82 16.22 16.07
CA GLU A 168 3.94 15.69 17.44
C GLU A 168 5.35 15.14 17.72
N GLU A 169 6.20 15.03 16.70
CA GLU A 169 7.61 14.58 16.79
C GLU A 169 8.63 15.74 16.83
N GLU A 170 8.19 17.00 16.74
CA GLU A 170 8.99 18.23 16.97
C GLU A 170 8.80 18.74 18.40
#